data_AF-A0A5E4IIX3-F1
#
_entry.id   AF-A0A5E4IIX3-F1
#
_cell.length_a   1.000
_cell.length_b   1.000
_cell.length_c   1.000
_cell.angle_alpha   90.00
_cell.angle_beta   90.00
_cell.angle_gamma   90.00
#
_symmetry.space_group_name_H-M   'P 1'
#
loop_
_entity.id
_entity.type
_entity.pdbx_description
1 polymer ?
#
loop_
_entity_poly.entity_id
_entity_poly.type
_entity_poly.pdbx_seq_one_letter_code
_entity_poly.pdbx_strand_id
1 'polypeptide(L)'
;MGSYFNGYANFVASKFNCYAYFGVSKFNGNAYFGDSVFNGDVYFTTKFNKAVYFVTNFKFNVSTFNGVSYFGGSKFNGVADFSSSKFNSYAYFMNSQFNNTTKFGEASFQKETKFRDSVFIGNTSFNNVQFKEDARFEGTNFNCTIDLTETKYVNLYIRWRDIKNLAYDETAYLLLMENFKKLGYLEDYDNCYFEYRKGHRSQSWSGSYHGMSPIEEGIRKVGDSGLEISYGYGTRPLNAICLSIAIIFAFGIFWWVIDLLGPDDITGEEIKVCGKPDGILDAFCFSIQIFIKEGFTLDRILGAFSFSIAVFLSGTRLFIDPPDVPKKKGKSRSIVKKVFTFERILGALFSILFFLAIGGTVMRYGIVTTHKHDRSYDQ
;
A
#
# COMPACT_ATOMS: atom_id res chain seq x y z
N MET A 1 7.83 -5.24 45.31
CA MET A 1 8.34 -3.86 45.19
C MET A 1 9.29 -3.80 44.00
N GLY A 2 9.29 -2.72 43.22
CA GLY A 2 10.21 -2.53 42.10
C GLY A 2 11.47 -1.77 42.53
N SER A 3 12.55 -1.89 41.76
CA SER A 3 13.78 -1.11 41.99
C SER A 3 13.71 0.24 41.29
N TYR A 4 14.26 1.30 41.90
CA TYR A 4 14.28 2.66 41.34
C TYR A 4 15.72 3.12 41.15
N PHE A 5 16.11 3.29 39.89
CA PHE A 5 17.43 3.82 39.52
C PHE A 5 17.26 5.30 39.13
N ASN A 6 17.55 6.19 40.08
CA ASN A 6 17.39 7.64 39.87
C ASN A 6 18.52 8.27 39.05
N GLY A 7 19.68 7.64 39.01
CA GLY A 7 20.83 8.06 38.21
C GLY A 7 21.14 7.07 37.09
N TYR A 8 22.38 7.15 36.61
CA TYR A 8 22.92 6.23 35.61
C TYR A 8 23.05 4.81 36.17
N ALA A 9 22.48 3.82 35.47
CA ALA A 9 22.57 2.41 35.82
C ALA A 9 23.45 1.69 34.79
N ASN A 10 24.67 1.32 35.20
CA ASN A 10 25.65 0.68 34.33
C ASN A 10 25.81 -0.80 34.67
N PHE A 11 25.43 -1.65 33.74
CA PHE A 11 25.60 -3.10 33.75
C PHE A 11 26.31 -3.59 32.49
N VAL A 12 27.11 -2.72 31.84
CA VAL A 12 27.90 -3.09 30.66
C VAL A 12 28.86 -4.22 31.01
N ALA A 13 29.03 -5.18 30.09
CA ALA A 13 29.86 -6.37 30.26
C ALA A 13 29.52 -7.23 31.50
N SER A 14 28.30 -7.09 32.05
CA SER A 14 27.85 -7.88 33.20
C SER A 14 27.41 -9.28 32.77
N LYS A 15 27.63 -10.28 33.63
CA LYS A 15 27.20 -11.66 33.40
C LYS A 15 26.18 -12.09 34.45
N PHE A 16 24.96 -12.34 34.02
CA PHE A 16 23.87 -12.84 34.85
C PHE A 16 23.75 -14.36 34.64
N ASN A 17 24.27 -15.14 35.59
CA ASN A 17 24.37 -16.60 35.43
C ASN A 17 23.05 -17.36 35.64
N CYS A 18 22.10 -16.75 36.37
CA CYS A 18 20.77 -17.29 36.62
C CYS A 18 19.71 -16.28 36.17
N TYR A 19 18.48 -16.45 36.61
CA TYR A 19 17.38 -15.52 36.34
C TYR A 19 17.74 -14.09 36.77
N ALA A 20 17.49 -13.13 35.88
CA ALA A 20 17.66 -11.70 36.16
C ALA A 20 16.29 -11.01 36.15
N TYR A 21 15.86 -10.48 37.31
CA TYR A 21 14.55 -9.89 37.47
C TYR A 21 14.63 -8.38 37.66
N PHE A 22 14.15 -7.63 36.67
CA PHE A 22 14.00 -6.18 36.68
C PHE A 22 12.53 -5.76 36.64
N GLY A 23 11.59 -6.68 36.80
CA GLY A 23 10.14 -6.39 36.75
C GLY A 23 9.73 -5.29 37.73
N VAL A 24 8.80 -4.42 37.31
CA VAL A 24 8.33 -3.22 38.05
C VAL A 24 9.42 -2.18 38.33
N SER A 25 10.62 -2.31 37.76
CA SER A 25 11.68 -1.32 37.98
C SER A 25 11.45 -0.03 37.20
N LYS A 26 12.00 1.06 37.69
CA LYS A 26 11.99 2.37 37.02
C LYS A 26 13.42 2.88 36.88
N PHE A 27 13.84 3.14 35.64
CA PHE A 27 15.13 3.73 35.31
C PHE A 27 14.89 5.18 34.86
N ASN A 28 15.19 6.12 35.77
CA ASN A 28 15.05 7.56 35.49
C ASN A 28 16.28 8.12 34.76
N GLY A 29 17.46 7.53 34.98
CA GLY A 29 18.67 7.80 34.19
C GLY A 29 18.93 6.71 33.16
N ASN A 30 20.01 6.87 32.39
CA ASN A 30 20.34 5.91 31.33
C ASN A 30 20.65 4.53 31.93
N ALA A 31 20.14 3.49 31.28
CA ALA A 31 20.32 2.11 31.72
C ALA A 31 21.03 1.33 30.62
N TYR A 32 22.31 1.01 30.85
CA TYR A 32 23.17 0.37 29.87
C TYR A 32 23.56 -1.03 30.31
N PHE A 33 23.35 -1.97 29.41
CA PHE A 33 23.61 -3.39 29.52
C PHE A 33 24.35 -3.88 28.25
N GLY A 34 25.04 -2.97 27.54
CA GLY A 34 25.80 -3.33 26.36
C GLY A 34 26.85 -4.40 26.67
N ASP A 35 27.08 -5.33 25.74
CA ASP A 35 28.04 -6.43 25.91
C ASP A 35 27.77 -7.35 27.13
N SER A 36 26.57 -7.29 27.72
CA SER A 36 26.19 -8.16 28.84
C SER A 36 25.71 -9.54 28.37
N VAL A 37 25.83 -10.53 29.24
CA VAL A 37 25.42 -11.91 28.97
C VAL A 37 24.41 -12.37 30.01
N PHE A 38 23.22 -12.77 29.57
CA PHE A 38 22.15 -13.35 30.39
C PHE A 38 22.04 -14.84 30.11
N ASN A 39 22.51 -15.67 31.05
CA ASN A 39 22.46 -17.13 30.92
C ASN A 39 21.10 -17.72 31.33
N GLY A 40 20.42 -17.11 32.31
CA GLY A 40 19.05 -17.45 32.67
C GLY A 40 18.02 -16.50 32.03
N ASP A 41 16.74 -16.77 32.27
CA ASP A 41 15.67 -15.91 31.76
C ASP A 41 15.75 -14.50 32.37
N VAL A 42 15.43 -13.50 31.56
CA VAL A 42 15.43 -12.10 31.97
C VAL A 42 14.03 -11.53 31.93
N TYR A 43 13.62 -10.89 33.04
CA TYR A 43 12.29 -10.34 33.22
C TYR A 43 12.34 -8.83 33.36
N PHE A 44 12.03 -8.13 32.26
CA PHE A 44 11.68 -6.70 32.24
C PHE A 44 10.16 -6.48 32.27
N THR A 45 9.45 -7.44 32.85
CA THR A 45 8.01 -7.39 33.03
C THR A 45 7.61 -8.21 34.24
N THR A 46 6.32 -8.20 34.56
CA THR A 46 5.75 -9.06 35.58
C THR A 46 4.68 -9.95 35.00
N LYS A 47 4.32 -11.02 35.73
CA LYS A 47 3.17 -11.87 35.41
C LYS A 47 1.84 -11.07 35.26
N PHE A 48 1.77 -9.85 35.79
CA PHE A 48 0.62 -8.95 35.71
C PHE A 48 0.80 -7.81 34.69
N ASN A 49 1.73 -7.94 33.73
CA ASN A 49 2.03 -6.92 32.72
C ASN A 49 2.34 -5.51 33.27
N LYS A 50 2.80 -5.42 34.54
CA LYS A 50 3.34 -4.15 35.05
C LYS A 50 4.62 -3.81 34.30
N ALA A 51 4.56 -2.68 33.61
CA ALA A 51 5.61 -2.14 32.77
C ALA A 51 6.89 -1.80 33.57
N VAL A 52 8.05 -2.08 32.99
CA VAL A 52 9.29 -1.37 33.33
C VAL A 52 9.30 -0.05 32.57
N TYR A 53 9.72 1.01 33.24
CA TYR A 53 9.76 2.35 32.66
C TYR A 53 11.22 2.77 32.49
N PHE A 54 11.62 2.96 31.24
CA PHE A 54 12.90 3.57 30.86
C PHE A 54 12.63 5.00 30.44
N VAL A 55 12.93 5.96 31.32
CA VAL A 55 12.64 7.38 31.07
C VAL A 55 13.59 7.96 30.02
N THR A 56 14.85 7.52 30.03
CA THR A 56 15.89 7.98 29.11
C THR A 56 16.42 6.80 28.26
N ASN A 57 17.65 6.91 27.77
CA ASN A 57 18.23 5.95 26.85
C ASN A 57 18.49 4.60 27.51
N PHE A 58 18.19 3.56 26.75
CA PHE A 58 18.32 2.17 27.12
C PHE A 58 19.15 1.42 26.09
N LYS A 59 20.18 0.70 26.53
CA LYS A 59 21.12 0.03 25.61
C LYS A 59 21.40 -1.41 26.01
N PHE A 60 21.15 -2.32 25.09
CA PHE A 60 21.51 -3.74 25.06
C PHE A 60 22.37 -4.09 23.85
N ASN A 61 22.99 -3.11 23.21
CA ASN A 61 23.79 -3.35 22.03
C ASN A 61 24.88 -4.41 22.32
N VAL A 62 25.05 -5.36 21.40
CA VAL A 62 26.04 -6.46 21.52
C VAL A 62 25.79 -7.43 22.69
N SER A 63 24.64 -7.34 23.39
CA SER A 63 24.32 -8.28 24.47
C SER A 63 23.89 -9.66 23.97
N THR A 64 24.04 -10.68 24.81
CA THR A 64 23.62 -12.06 24.52
C THR A 64 22.62 -12.55 25.56
N PHE A 65 21.45 -13.01 25.11
CA PHE A 65 20.40 -13.62 25.91
C PHE A 65 20.31 -15.11 25.57
N ASN A 66 20.81 -15.96 26.45
CA ASN A 66 20.73 -17.42 26.32
C ASN A 66 19.40 -17.97 26.85
N GLY A 67 18.83 -17.33 27.88
CA GLY A 67 17.49 -17.61 28.38
C GLY A 67 16.39 -16.84 27.64
N VAL A 68 15.14 -17.10 28.03
CA VAL A 68 13.97 -16.37 27.50
C VAL A 68 14.02 -14.92 27.97
N SER A 69 13.70 -13.99 27.06
CA SER A 69 13.70 -12.55 27.35
C SER A 69 12.29 -11.97 27.33
N TYR A 70 11.86 -11.47 28.48
CA TYR A 70 10.51 -10.94 28.69
C TYR A 70 10.53 -9.41 28.84
N PHE A 71 10.30 -8.70 27.73
CA PHE A 71 10.15 -7.24 27.67
C PHE A 71 8.69 -6.77 27.61
N GLY A 72 7.72 -7.69 27.60
CA GLY A 72 6.32 -7.36 27.37
C GLY A 72 5.77 -6.27 28.31
N GLY A 73 5.00 -5.34 27.79
CA GLY A 73 4.47 -4.20 28.55
C GLY A 73 5.47 -3.10 28.90
N SER A 74 6.77 -3.26 28.60
CA SER A 74 7.77 -2.22 28.89
C SER A 74 7.50 -0.93 28.12
N LYS A 75 7.86 0.21 28.75
CA LYS A 75 7.80 1.53 28.12
C LYS A 75 9.19 2.12 27.99
N PHE A 76 9.63 2.32 26.75
CA PHE A 76 10.90 2.92 26.39
C PHE A 76 10.65 4.35 25.92
N ASN A 77 10.89 5.33 26.79
CA ASN A 77 10.67 6.76 26.49
C ASN A 77 11.90 7.42 25.85
N GLY A 78 13.11 6.91 26.12
CA GLY A 78 14.32 7.27 25.39
C GLY A 78 14.65 6.28 24.28
N VAL A 79 15.83 6.44 23.68
CA VAL A 79 16.31 5.54 22.62
C VAL A 79 16.46 4.13 23.17
N ALA A 80 15.86 3.14 22.51
CA ALA A 80 16.00 1.73 22.85
C ALA A 80 16.91 1.03 21.84
N ASP A 81 18.10 0.65 22.27
CA ASP A 81 19.13 0.10 21.40
C ASP A 81 19.40 -1.38 21.71
N PHE A 82 18.97 -2.26 20.82
CA PHE A 82 19.22 -3.70 20.85
C PHE A 82 20.15 -4.13 19.70
N SER A 83 20.90 -3.21 19.09
CA SER A 83 21.68 -3.53 17.89
C SER A 83 22.74 -4.60 18.14
N SER A 84 22.95 -5.49 17.17
CA SER A 84 23.92 -6.59 17.21
C SER A 84 23.76 -7.53 18.41
N SER A 85 22.61 -7.50 19.09
CA SER A 85 22.30 -8.41 20.21
C SER A 85 21.85 -9.78 19.72
N LYS A 86 22.08 -10.81 20.53
CA LYS A 86 21.74 -12.20 20.21
C LYS A 86 20.70 -12.73 21.18
N PHE A 87 19.54 -13.10 20.68
CA PHE A 87 18.48 -13.78 21.42
C PHE A 87 18.47 -15.26 21.03
N ASN A 88 19.12 -16.10 21.83
CA ASN A 88 19.26 -17.53 21.55
C ASN A 88 18.02 -18.35 21.96
N SER A 89 17.12 -17.74 22.74
CA SER A 89 15.81 -18.30 23.12
C SER A 89 14.69 -17.34 22.73
N TYR A 90 13.46 -17.61 23.17
CA TYR A 90 12.28 -16.79 22.87
C TYR A 90 12.46 -15.33 23.34
N ALA A 91 11.99 -14.39 22.53
CA ALA A 91 12.01 -12.95 22.87
C ALA A 91 10.61 -12.34 22.77
N TYR A 92 10.14 -11.76 23.87
CA TYR A 92 8.76 -11.33 24.03
C TYR A 92 8.68 -9.83 24.34
N PHE A 93 8.22 -9.06 23.37
CA PHE A 93 8.01 -7.61 23.41
C PHE A 93 6.52 -7.23 23.35
N MET A 94 5.61 -8.17 23.57
CA MET A 94 4.16 -7.95 23.43
C MET A 94 3.67 -6.78 24.31
N ASN A 95 2.76 -5.94 23.81
CA ASN A 95 2.23 -4.76 24.53
C ASN A 95 3.28 -3.71 24.95
N SER A 96 4.49 -3.74 24.39
CA SER A 96 5.52 -2.73 24.69
C SER A 96 5.26 -1.43 23.94
N GLN A 97 5.77 -0.33 24.47
CA GLN A 97 5.69 1.01 23.87
C GLN A 97 7.09 1.57 23.68
N PHE A 98 7.43 1.88 22.42
CA PHE A 98 8.67 2.49 22.02
C PHE A 98 8.40 3.93 21.56
N ASN A 99 8.55 4.88 22.48
CA ASN A 99 8.16 6.28 22.24
C ASN A 99 9.25 7.10 21.55
N ASN A 100 10.44 6.50 21.31
CA ASN A 100 11.57 7.13 20.65
C ASN A 100 12.24 6.12 19.70
N THR A 101 13.33 6.52 19.05
CA THR A 101 14.08 5.70 18.11
C THR A 101 14.42 4.33 18.71
N THR A 102 14.11 3.28 17.95
CA THR A 102 14.40 1.90 18.34
C THR A 102 15.30 1.24 17.32
N LYS A 103 16.37 0.59 17.80
CA LYS A 103 17.38 -0.05 16.94
C LYS A 103 17.43 -1.53 17.26
N PHE A 104 17.10 -2.35 16.28
CA PHE A 104 17.37 -3.79 16.30
C PHE A 104 18.46 -4.19 15.30
N GLY A 105 19.06 -3.24 14.60
CA GLY A 105 20.02 -3.51 13.52
C GLY A 105 21.04 -4.59 13.84
N GLU A 106 21.25 -5.54 12.92
CA GLU A 106 22.14 -6.71 13.08
C GLU A 106 21.79 -7.67 14.24
N ALA A 107 20.67 -7.48 14.93
CA ALA A 107 20.24 -8.41 15.96
C ALA A 107 19.85 -9.76 15.36
N SER A 108 20.05 -10.83 16.13
CA SER A 108 19.71 -12.18 15.72
C SER A 108 18.77 -12.84 16.73
N PHE A 109 17.64 -13.33 16.23
CA PHE A 109 16.63 -14.06 16.99
C PHE A 109 16.61 -15.52 16.53
N GLN A 110 17.06 -16.43 17.38
CA GLN A 110 17.15 -17.86 17.06
C GLN A 110 15.81 -18.58 17.20
N LYS A 111 14.89 -18.03 18.01
CA LYS A 111 13.56 -18.56 18.28
C LYS A 111 12.47 -17.56 17.94
N GLU A 112 11.23 -18.01 17.99
CA GLU A 112 10.05 -17.17 17.79
C GLU A 112 10.13 -15.86 18.60
N THR A 113 9.85 -14.74 17.92
CA THR A 113 9.86 -13.40 18.51
C THR A 113 8.48 -12.76 18.40
N LYS A 114 7.99 -12.19 19.51
CA LYS A 114 6.62 -11.62 19.57
C LYS A 114 6.63 -10.15 19.92
N PHE A 115 6.16 -9.31 19.00
CA PHE A 115 5.90 -7.89 19.16
C PHE A 115 4.40 -7.57 19.21
N ARG A 116 3.53 -8.58 19.29
CA ARG A 116 2.07 -8.42 19.25
C ARG A 116 1.56 -7.26 20.13
N ASP A 117 0.65 -6.46 19.59
CA ASP A 117 0.01 -5.33 20.28
C ASP A 117 1.01 -4.25 20.80
N SER A 118 2.22 -4.18 20.23
CA SER A 118 3.20 -3.12 20.57
C SER A 118 2.98 -1.84 19.75
N VAL A 119 3.53 -0.73 20.24
CA VAL A 119 3.43 0.57 19.56
C VAL A 119 4.82 1.16 19.38
N PHE A 120 5.17 1.49 18.15
CA PHE A 120 6.41 2.18 17.78
C PHE A 120 6.06 3.60 17.30
N ILE A 121 6.50 4.60 18.06
CA ILE A 121 6.27 6.03 17.74
C ILE A 121 7.52 6.65 17.11
N GLY A 122 8.72 6.28 17.58
CA GLY A 122 9.98 6.72 16.99
C GLY A 122 10.46 5.79 15.88
N ASN A 123 11.31 6.31 14.99
CA ASN A 123 11.85 5.54 13.87
C ASN A 123 12.47 4.22 14.34
N THR A 124 12.13 3.14 13.65
CA THR A 124 12.52 1.79 14.05
C THR A 124 13.31 1.13 12.94
N SER A 125 14.52 0.66 13.25
CA SER A 125 15.37 -0.03 12.28
C SER A 125 15.56 -1.49 12.65
N PHE A 126 15.23 -2.37 11.70
CA PHE A 126 15.54 -3.80 11.70
C PHE A 126 16.58 -4.14 10.64
N ASN A 127 17.44 -3.18 10.26
CA ASN A 127 18.42 -3.39 9.20
C ASN A 127 19.32 -4.62 9.49
N ASN A 128 19.46 -5.53 8.52
CA ASN A 128 20.25 -6.75 8.64
C ASN A 128 19.87 -7.64 9.84
N VAL A 129 18.63 -7.56 10.34
CA VAL A 129 18.12 -8.43 11.40
C VAL A 129 17.88 -9.84 10.85
N GLN A 130 18.15 -10.85 11.68
CA GLN A 130 17.88 -12.24 11.34
C GLN A 130 16.86 -12.86 12.29
N PHE A 131 15.65 -13.11 11.80
CA PHE A 131 14.64 -13.94 12.46
C PHE A 131 14.73 -15.37 11.91
N LYS A 132 15.25 -16.32 12.70
CA LYS A 132 15.42 -17.72 12.28
C LYS A 132 14.13 -18.53 12.34
N GLU A 133 13.19 -18.11 13.17
CA GLU A 133 11.82 -18.65 13.27
C GLU A 133 10.80 -17.52 13.01
N ASP A 134 9.53 -17.75 13.34
CA ASP A 134 8.45 -16.79 13.12
C ASP A 134 8.64 -15.49 13.91
N ALA A 135 8.42 -14.36 13.25
CA ALA A 135 8.38 -13.04 13.86
C ALA A 135 6.95 -12.47 13.80
N ARG A 136 6.34 -12.24 14.96
CA ARG A 136 4.93 -11.84 15.07
C ARG A 136 4.75 -10.38 15.46
N PHE A 137 4.20 -9.58 14.56
CA PHE A 137 3.87 -8.16 14.71
C PHE A 137 2.35 -7.91 14.59
N GLU A 138 1.54 -8.93 14.85
CA GLU A 138 0.09 -8.85 14.78
C GLU A 138 -0.45 -7.79 15.76
N GLY A 139 -1.21 -6.81 15.27
CA GLY A 139 -1.72 -5.71 16.11
C GLY A 139 -0.66 -4.69 16.53
N THR A 140 0.60 -4.83 16.08
CA THR A 140 1.62 -3.81 16.26
C THR A 140 1.25 -2.57 15.44
N ASN A 141 1.48 -1.37 15.96
CA ASN A 141 1.32 -0.13 15.19
C ASN A 141 2.65 0.59 15.03
N PHE A 142 3.09 0.77 13.78
CA PHE A 142 4.24 1.59 13.43
C PHE A 142 3.78 2.99 13.00
N ASN A 143 3.76 3.92 13.94
CA ASN A 143 3.47 5.34 13.70
C ASN A 143 4.68 6.12 13.16
N CYS A 144 5.71 5.40 12.72
CA CYS A 144 7.03 5.90 12.32
C CYS A 144 7.47 5.31 10.98
N THR A 145 8.67 5.68 10.53
CA THR A 145 9.36 4.94 9.47
C THR A 145 9.95 3.65 10.04
N ILE A 146 9.67 2.52 9.39
CA ILE A 146 10.33 1.24 9.63
C ILE A 146 11.37 0.98 8.54
N ASP A 147 12.54 0.52 8.93
CA ASP A 147 13.61 0.10 8.01
C ASP A 147 13.81 -1.41 8.11
N LEU A 148 13.59 -2.10 6.99
CA LEU A 148 13.72 -3.56 6.84
C LEU A 148 14.85 -3.95 5.88
N THR A 149 15.77 -3.03 5.55
CA THR A 149 16.92 -3.30 4.67
C THR A 149 17.67 -4.55 5.09
N GLU A 150 17.95 -5.47 4.16
CA GLU A 150 18.68 -6.73 4.40
C GLU A 150 18.10 -7.63 5.51
N THR A 151 16.85 -7.41 5.95
CA THR A 151 16.23 -8.25 6.98
C THR A 151 15.95 -9.64 6.43
N LYS A 152 16.31 -10.68 7.19
CA LYS A 152 16.06 -12.08 6.85
C LYS A 152 15.07 -12.68 7.83
N TYR A 153 13.99 -13.27 7.31
CA TYR A 153 12.94 -13.91 8.12
C TYR A 153 12.33 -15.09 7.38
N VAL A 154 11.81 -16.08 8.13
CA VAL A 154 11.06 -17.21 7.56
C VAL A 154 9.60 -16.83 7.31
N ASN A 155 8.94 -16.28 8.33
CA ASN A 155 7.60 -15.72 8.27
C ASN A 155 7.57 -14.44 9.11
N LEU A 156 7.05 -13.37 8.53
CA LEU A 156 6.85 -12.09 9.19
C LEU A 156 5.36 -11.78 9.25
N TYR A 157 4.73 -12.02 10.40
CA TYR A 157 3.31 -11.76 10.59
C TYR A 157 3.09 -10.29 10.90
N ILE A 158 3.00 -9.48 9.85
CA ILE A 158 2.70 -8.04 9.90
C ILE A 158 1.57 -7.76 8.90
N ARG A 159 0.78 -6.71 9.12
CA ARG A 159 -0.23 -6.24 8.14
C ARG A 159 0.26 -4.95 7.50
N TRP A 160 -0.05 -4.73 6.22
CA TRP A 160 0.40 -3.52 5.54
C TRP A 160 -0.20 -2.26 6.15
N ARG A 161 -1.47 -2.32 6.57
CA ARG A 161 -2.17 -1.22 7.25
C ARG A 161 -1.49 -0.74 8.54
N ASP A 162 -0.68 -1.59 9.16
CA ASP A 162 -0.02 -1.33 10.44
C ASP A 162 1.35 -0.64 10.23
N ILE A 163 1.82 -0.57 8.97
CA ILE A 163 3.04 0.10 8.55
C ILE A 163 2.67 1.46 7.95
N LYS A 164 2.99 2.56 8.65
CA LYS A 164 2.72 3.90 8.12
C LYS A 164 3.70 4.31 7.02
N ASN A 165 4.98 4.02 7.20
CA ASN A 165 6.02 4.36 6.25
C ASN A 165 7.13 3.30 6.28
N LEU A 166 7.46 2.72 5.13
CA LEU A 166 8.54 1.76 4.97
C LEU A 166 9.70 2.42 4.22
N ALA A 167 10.90 2.38 4.79
CA ALA A 167 12.11 2.86 4.12
C ALA A 167 12.29 2.13 2.79
N TYR A 168 12.62 2.88 1.73
CA TYR A 168 12.73 2.30 0.40
C TYR A 168 13.98 1.44 0.27
N ASP A 169 13.77 0.14 0.07
CA ASP A 169 14.77 -0.83 -0.33
C ASP A 169 14.11 -1.89 -1.21
N GLU A 170 14.64 -2.09 -2.42
CA GLU A 170 14.03 -3.00 -3.41
C GLU A 170 13.89 -4.41 -2.84
N THR A 171 14.94 -4.91 -2.17
CA THR A 171 14.95 -6.27 -1.63
C THR A 171 13.94 -6.44 -0.50
N ALA A 172 13.86 -5.47 0.42
CA ALA A 172 12.89 -5.48 1.51
C ALA A 172 11.43 -5.52 1.00
N TYR A 173 11.09 -4.72 -0.01
CA TYR A 173 9.76 -4.74 -0.62
C TYR A 173 9.46 -6.09 -1.28
N LEU A 174 10.41 -6.64 -2.06
CA LEU A 174 10.25 -7.94 -2.73
C LEU A 174 10.02 -9.08 -1.74
N LEU A 175 10.84 -9.16 -0.68
CA LEU A 175 10.72 -10.18 0.36
C LEU A 175 9.40 -10.03 1.13
N LEU A 176 8.97 -8.80 1.41
CA LEU A 176 7.73 -8.56 2.14
C LEU A 176 6.50 -8.95 1.30
N MET A 177 6.52 -8.67 -0.01
CA MET A 177 5.51 -9.14 -0.96
C MET A 177 5.46 -10.67 -1.02
N GLU A 178 6.61 -11.35 -1.12
CA GLU A 178 6.66 -12.82 -1.09
C GLU A 178 6.07 -13.39 0.20
N ASN A 179 6.39 -12.77 1.34
CA ASN A 179 5.84 -13.14 2.63
C ASN A 179 4.32 -12.96 2.71
N PHE A 180 3.77 -11.84 2.22
CA PHE A 180 2.32 -11.64 2.17
C PHE A 180 1.63 -12.68 1.30
N LYS A 181 2.23 -13.04 0.16
CA LYS A 181 1.72 -14.11 -0.71
C LYS A 181 1.73 -15.46 0.00
N LYS A 182 2.83 -15.79 0.69
CA LYS A 182 2.98 -17.02 1.47
C LYS A 182 1.95 -17.14 2.61
N LEU A 183 1.68 -16.03 3.30
CA LEU A 183 0.68 -15.95 4.38
C LEU A 183 -0.78 -15.86 3.88
N GLY A 184 -0.99 -15.61 2.59
CA GLY A 184 -2.32 -15.42 1.99
C GLY A 184 -2.92 -14.03 2.23
N TYR A 185 -2.10 -13.03 2.53
CA TYR A 185 -2.49 -11.64 2.76
C TYR A 185 -2.48 -10.85 1.45
N LEU A 186 -3.41 -11.17 0.55
CA LEU A 186 -3.42 -10.60 -0.82
C LEU A 186 -3.66 -9.09 -0.86
N GLU A 187 -4.53 -8.56 0.01
CA GLU A 187 -4.78 -7.12 0.07
C GLU A 187 -3.54 -6.34 0.57
N ASP A 188 -2.78 -6.91 1.51
CA ASP A 188 -1.52 -6.33 1.96
C ASP A 188 -0.45 -6.41 0.88
N TYR A 189 -0.41 -7.51 0.12
CA TYR A 189 0.44 -7.66 -1.06
C TYR A 189 0.18 -6.56 -2.09
N ASP A 190 -1.09 -6.34 -2.46
CA ASP A 190 -1.47 -5.36 -3.48
C ASP A 190 -1.10 -3.92 -3.04
N ASN A 191 -1.32 -3.58 -1.78
CA ASN A 191 -0.92 -2.27 -1.25
C ASN A 191 0.61 -2.10 -1.16
N CYS A 192 1.34 -3.15 -0.77
CA CYS A 192 2.80 -3.17 -0.76
C CYS A 192 3.38 -2.98 -2.17
N TYR A 193 2.84 -3.72 -3.16
CA TYR A 193 3.24 -3.60 -4.55
C TYR A 193 2.99 -2.19 -5.10
N PHE A 194 1.84 -1.60 -4.77
CA PHE A 194 1.48 -0.26 -5.20
C PHE A 194 2.48 0.80 -4.69
N GLU A 195 2.86 0.75 -3.41
CA GLU A 195 3.85 1.69 -2.84
C GLU A 195 5.28 1.38 -3.31
N TYR A 196 5.63 0.10 -3.52
CA TYR A 196 6.89 -0.31 -4.15
C TYR A 196 7.09 0.38 -5.50
N ARG A 197 6.07 0.35 -6.38
CA ARG A 197 6.14 0.98 -7.71
C ARG A 197 6.37 2.49 -7.64
N LYS A 198 5.71 3.18 -6.71
CA LYS A 198 5.93 4.62 -6.47
C LYS A 198 7.36 4.91 -6.00
N GLY A 199 7.84 4.13 -5.02
CA GLY A 199 9.19 4.23 -4.50
C GLY A 199 10.22 3.99 -5.60
N HIS A 200 10.03 2.94 -6.40
CA HIS A 200 10.91 2.58 -7.51
C HIS A 200 10.97 3.70 -8.57
N ARG A 201 9.84 4.33 -8.88
CA ARG A 201 9.79 5.49 -9.80
C ARG A 201 10.58 6.71 -9.31
N SER A 202 10.65 6.91 -8.00
CA SER A 202 11.43 8.03 -7.43
C SER A 202 12.94 7.86 -7.58
N GLN A 203 13.42 6.62 -7.77
CA GLN A 203 14.84 6.32 -7.96
C GLN A 203 15.32 6.72 -9.36
N SER A 204 16.61 7.01 -9.49
CA SER A 204 17.26 7.19 -10.80
C SER A 204 17.38 5.85 -11.50
N TRP A 205 16.89 5.76 -12.73
CA TRP A 205 16.97 4.53 -13.54
C TRP A 205 18.15 4.56 -14.51
N SER A 206 18.68 5.76 -14.80
CA SER A 206 19.91 5.95 -15.56
C SER A 206 21.14 5.79 -14.66
N GLY A 207 22.10 4.99 -15.13
CA GLY A 207 23.37 4.75 -14.44
C GLY A 207 24.29 3.85 -15.26
N SER A 208 25.61 3.85 -14.99
CA SER A 208 26.62 3.17 -15.82
C SER A 208 26.45 1.65 -16.01
N TYR A 209 25.59 1.00 -15.22
CA TYR A 209 25.26 -0.43 -15.32
C TYR A 209 23.88 -0.72 -15.94
N HIS A 210 23.04 0.31 -16.10
CA HIS A 210 21.74 0.21 -16.75
C HIS A 210 21.82 1.03 -18.03
N GLY A 211 21.88 0.36 -19.19
CA GLY A 211 22.05 0.97 -20.51
C GLY A 211 20.86 1.81 -21.01
N MET A 212 20.15 2.50 -20.11
CA MET A 212 18.96 3.29 -20.38
C MET A 212 19.32 4.76 -20.58
N SER A 213 18.80 5.34 -21.67
CA SER A 213 18.98 6.77 -21.96
C SER A 213 18.11 7.64 -21.04
N PRO A 214 18.51 8.89 -20.72
CA PRO A 214 17.72 9.81 -19.89
C PRO A 214 16.32 10.12 -20.47
N ILE A 215 16.20 10.15 -21.80
CA ILE A 215 14.91 10.36 -22.49
C ILE A 215 14.00 9.14 -22.28
N GLU A 216 14.56 7.94 -22.42
CA GLU A 216 13.82 6.70 -22.19
C GLU A 216 13.35 6.59 -20.72
N GLU A 217 14.20 6.96 -19.76
CA GLU A 217 13.82 7.05 -18.35
C GLU A 217 12.62 7.99 -18.16
N GLY A 218 12.68 9.20 -18.74
CA GLY A 218 11.59 10.17 -18.66
C GLY A 218 10.26 9.62 -19.22
N ILE A 219 10.29 9.02 -20.41
CA ILE A 219 9.10 8.43 -21.04
C ILE A 219 8.52 7.31 -20.17
N ARG A 220 9.37 6.42 -19.64
CA ARG A 220 8.91 5.32 -18.79
C ARG A 220 8.34 5.82 -17.46
N LYS A 221 8.92 6.85 -16.82
CA LYS A 221 8.39 7.46 -15.59
C LYS A 221 7.03 8.11 -15.81
N VAL A 222 6.84 8.77 -16.95
CA VAL A 222 5.53 9.34 -17.34
C VAL A 222 4.51 8.23 -17.56
N GLY A 223 4.87 7.18 -18.31
CA GLY A 223 4.01 6.01 -18.52
C GLY A 223 3.60 5.35 -17.21
N ASP A 224 4.56 5.13 -16.31
CA ASP A 224 4.31 4.55 -14.98
C ASP A 224 3.38 5.41 -14.12
N SER A 225 3.51 6.74 -14.20
CA SER A 225 2.58 7.68 -13.56
C SER A 225 1.17 7.59 -14.14
N GLY A 226 1.06 7.37 -15.45
CA GLY A 226 -0.22 7.07 -16.10
C GLY A 226 -0.87 5.79 -15.55
N LEU A 227 -0.08 4.73 -15.32
CA LEU A 227 -0.56 3.46 -14.76
C LEU A 227 -1.01 3.58 -13.28
N GLU A 228 -0.35 4.44 -12.51
CA GLU A 228 -0.75 4.76 -11.14
C GLU A 228 -2.15 5.40 -11.11
N ILE A 229 -2.34 6.46 -11.90
CA ILE A 229 -3.57 7.25 -11.94
C ILE A 229 -4.73 6.44 -12.52
N SER A 230 -4.45 5.66 -13.57
CA SER A 230 -5.49 4.92 -14.30
C SER A 230 -6.13 3.81 -13.49
N TYR A 231 -5.37 2.77 -13.12
CA TYR A 231 -5.93 1.60 -12.43
C TYR A 231 -5.02 1.08 -11.32
N GLY A 232 -4.10 1.94 -10.85
CA GLY A 232 -3.20 1.66 -9.73
C GLY A 232 -2.32 0.44 -9.97
N TYR A 233 -1.67 0.37 -11.12
CA TYR A 233 -0.80 -0.76 -11.50
C TYR A 233 -1.48 -2.15 -11.48
N GLY A 234 -2.82 -2.21 -11.62
CA GLY A 234 -3.54 -3.49 -11.59
C GLY A 234 -3.99 -3.94 -10.21
N THR A 235 -3.83 -3.09 -9.20
CA THR A 235 -4.23 -3.38 -7.82
C THR A 235 -5.48 -2.64 -7.38
N ARG A 236 -5.85 -1.54 -8.06
CA ARG A 236 -6.96 -0.65 -7.65
C ARG A 236 -7.95 -0.41 -8.80
N PRO A 237 -8.88 -1.33 -9.07
CA PRO A 237 -9.85 -1.19 -10.17
C PRO A 237 -10.79 0.01 -10.01
N LEU A 238 -11.07 0.45 -8.78
CA LEU A 238 -11.90 1.62 -8.52
C LEU A 238 -11.30 2.93 -9.08
N ASN A 239 -9.97 3.03 -9.17
CA ASN A 239 -9.32 4.19 -9.79
C ASN A 239 -9.75 4.33 -11.25
N ALA A 240 -9.93 3.22 -11.97
CA ALA A 240 -10.34 3.23 -13.37
C ALA A 240 -11.77 3.77 -13.53
N ILE A 241 -12.68 3.40 -12.61
CA ILE A 241 -14.04 3.93 -12.59
C ILE A 241 -14.02 5.44 -12.30
N CYS A 242 -13.32 5.87 -11.25
CA CYS A 242 -13.23 7.28 -10.88
C CYS A 242 -12.64 8.13 -11.99
N LEU A 243 -11.57 7.64 -12.64
CA LEU A 243 -10.95 8.34 -13.76
C LEU A 243 -11.86 8.37 -14.98
N SER A 244 -12.59 7.28 -15.27
CA SER A 244 -13.59 7.26 -16.35
C SER A 244 -14.68 8.32 -16.11
N ILE A 245 -15.20 8.42 -14.89
CA ILE A 245 -16.17 9.45 -14.51
C ILE A 245 -15.57 10.85 -14.67
N ALA A 246 -14.34 11.08 -14.21
CA ALA A 246 -13.67 12.37 -14.34
C ALA A 246 -13.47 12.78 -15.81
N ILE A 247 -13.14 11.81 -16.68
CA ILE A 247 -12.97 12.05 -18.11
C ILE A 247 -14.30 12.34 -18.79
N ILE A 248 -15.35 11.55 -18.51
CA ILE A 248 -16.71 11.82 -18.99
C ILE A 248 -17.13 13.23 -18.56
N PHE A 249 -16.80 13.63 -17.34
CA PHE A 249 -17.13 14.96 -16.85
C PHE A 249 -16.37 16.06 -17.62
N ALA A 250 -15.06 15.87 -17.84
CA ALA A 250 -14.24 16.81 -18.60
C ALA A 250 -14.71 16.98 -20.05
N PHE A 251 -15.07 15.87 -20.73
CA PHE A 251 -15.64 15.93 -22.08
C PHE A 251 -17.05 16.51 -22.08
N GLY A 252 -17.88 16.21 -21.08
CA GLY A 252 -19.18 16.85 -20.90
C GLY A 252 -19.09 18.38 -20.86
N ILE A 253 -18.10 18.93 -20.13
CA ILE A 253 -17.82 20.38 -20.14
C ILE A 253 -17.38 20.85 -21.53
N PHE A 254 -16.49 20.12 -22.20
CA PHE A 254 -16.03 20.47 -23.56
C PHE A 254 -17.20 20.53 -24.55
N TRP A 255 -18.08 19.53 -24.54
CA TRP A 255 -19.26 19.46 -25.39
C TRP A 255 -20.27 20.55 -25.08
N TRP A 256 -20.43 20.88 -23.79
CA TRP A 256 -21.26 22.00 -23.34
C TRP A 256 -20.73 23.34 -23.85
N VAL A 257 -19.42 23.60 -23.75
CA VAL A 257 -18.79 24.84 -24.26
C VAL A 257 -18.91 24.96 -25.78
N ILE A 258 -18.86 23.84 -26.49
CA ILE A 258 -19.04 23.82 -27.95
C ILE A 258 -20.53 23.98 -28.35
N ASP A 259 -21.46 23.91 -27.39
CA ASP A 259 -22.91 24.06 -27.58
C ASP A 259 -23.40 23.18 -28.74
N LEU A 260 -22.92 21.93 -28.83
CA LEU A 260 -23.25 21.03 -29.95
C LEU A 260 -24.76 20.72 -30.04
N LEU A 261 -25.50 20.93 -28.94
CA LEU A 261 -26.94 20.63 -28.75
C LEU A 261 -27.82 21.90 -28.64
N GLY A 262 -27.36 23.06 -29.13
CA GLY A 262 -28.14 24.29 -29.16
C GLY A 262 -29.37 24.21 -30.10
N PRO A 263 -30.45 24.99 -29.84
CA PRO A 263 -31.73 24.91 -30.55
C PRO A 263 -31.69 25.28 -32.04
N ASP A 264 -30.60 25.87 -32.53
CA ASP A 264 -30.50 26.41 -33.90
C ASP A 264 -29.91 25.42 -34.93
N ASP A 265 -29.53 24.19 -34.53
CA ASP A 265 -28.75 23.26 -35.38
C ASP A 265 -29.43 21.93 -35.74
N ILE A 266 -30.77 21.89 -35.75
CA ILE A 266 -31.50 20.79 -36.39
C ILE A 266 -31.58 21.05 -37.91
N THR A 267 -30.45 20.98 -38.63
CA THR A 267 -30.56 20.36 -39.96
C THR A 267 -30.97 18.93 -39.67
N GLY A 268 -32.12 18.48 -40.18
CA GLY A 268 -32.76 17.19 -39.88
C GLY A 268 -31.98 15.92 -40.25
N GLU A 269 -30.65 15.92 -40.13
CA GLU A 269 -29.81 14.73 -40.07
C GLU A 269 -29.71 14.27 -38.61
N GLU A 270 -30.38 13.15 -38.31
CA GLU A 270 -30.41 12.51 -36.99
C GLU A 270 -28.99 12.16 -36.50
N ILE A 271 -28.65 12.52 -35.26
CA ILE A 271 -27.45 12.00 -34.59
C ILE A 271 -27.72 10.52 -34.26
N LYS A 272 -27.35 9.60 -35.16
CA LYS A 272 -27.37 8.15 -34.90
C LYS A 272 -26.10 7.76 -34.15
N VAL A 273 -26.15 7.84 -32.82
CA VAL A 273 -25.04 7.36 -31.96
C VAL A 273 -24.99 5.82 -31.94
N CYS A 274 -26.13 5.13 -32.16
CA CYS A 274 -26.24 3.67 -32.20
C CYS A 274 -27.30 3.19 -33.21
N GLY A 275 -27.10 2.00 -33.78
CA GLY A 275 -28.12 1.26 -34.56
C GLY A 275 -29.24 0.70 -33.67
N LYS A 276 -30.22 -0.02 -34.27
CA LYS A 276 -31.39 -0.62 -33.59
C LYS A 276 -30.99 -1.32 -32.27
N PRO A 277 -31.81 -1.20 -31.19
CA PRO A 277 -31.42 -1.68 -29.87
C PRO A 277 -31.55 -3.20 -29.76
N ASP A 278 -30.41 -3.90 -29.76
CA ASP A 278 -30.35 -5.36 -29.65
C ASP A 278 -29.80 -5.82 -28.27
N GLY A 279 -29.57 -4.89 -27.32
CA GLY A 279 -29.07 -5.21 -25.97
C GLY A 279 -29.27 -4.11 -24.90
N ILE A 280 -28.92 -4.41 -23.64
CA ILE A 280 -29.08 -3.51 -22.47
C ILE A 280 -28.35 -2.18 -22.66
N LEU A 281 -27.12 -2.23 -23.19
CA LEU A 281 -26.33 -1.03 -23.47
C LEU A 281 -26.98 -0.16 -24.55
N ASP A 282 -27.70 -0.76 -25.48
CA ASP A 282 -28.39 -0.05 -26.57
C ASP A 282 -29.71 0.53 -26.11
N ALA A 283 -30.43 -0.18 -25.24
CA ALA A 283 -31.59 0.39 -24.54
C ALA A 283 -31.18 1.58 -23.67
N PHE A 284 -30.00 1.53 -23.03
CA PHE A 284 -29.43 2.65 -22.27
C PHE A 284 -29.02 3.82 -23.18
N CYS A 285 -28.29 3.56 -24.26
CA CYS A 285 -27.94 4.59 -25.24
C CYS A 285 -29.17 5.19 -25.95
N PHE A 286 -30.17 4.37 -26.26
CA PHE A 286 -31.42 4.79 -26.90
C PHE A 286 -32.32 5.57 -25.92
N SER A 287 -32.36 5.19 -24.65
CA SER A 287 -33.05 5.99 -23.61
C SER A 287 -32.35 7.32 -23.37
N ILE A 288 -31.02 7.38 -23.42
CA ILE A 288 -30.26 8.65 -23.45
C ILE A 288 -30.62 9.47 -24.71
N GLN A 289 -30.74 8.84 -25.87
CA GLN A 289 -31.10 9.50 -27.13
C GLN A 289 -32.53 10.06 -27.11
N ILE A 290 -33.48 9.33 -26.49
CA ILE A 290 -34.85 9.81 -26.22
C ILE A 290 -34.82 10.95 -25.20
N PHE A 291 -34.02 10.85 -24.15
CA PHE A 291 -33.89 11.88 -23.14
C PHE A 291 -33.35 13.20 -23.71
N ILE A 292 -32.45 13.14 -24.70
CA ILE A 292 -31.99 14.31 -25.46
C ILE A 292 -33.13 14.93 -26.32
N LYS A 293 -34.16 14.15 -26.67
CA LYS A 293 -35.25 14.54 -27.56
C LYS A 293 -36.42 15.23 -26.84
N GLU A 294 -36.68 14.88 -25.58
CA GLU A 294 -37.78 15.44 -24.77
C GLU A 294 -37.28 16.60 -23.90
N GLY A 295 -37.12 17.78 -24.50
CA GLY A 295 -36.56 18.95 -23.85
C GLY A 295 -37.34 19.45 -22.61
N PHE A 296 -36.70 19.43 -21.45
CA PHE A 296 -36.99 20.27 -20.28
C PHE A 296 -35.82 21.21 -19.94
N THR A 297 -36.02 22.53 -20.04
CA THR A 297 -35.09 23.69 -19.86
C THR A 297 -33.86 23.65 -18.89
N LEU A 298 -33.69 22.64 -18.02
CA LEU A 298 -32.38 22.23 -17.46
C LEU A 298 -31.45 21.51 -18.49
N ASP A 299 -31.94 21.33 -19.71
CA ASP A 299 -31.49 20.39 -20.77
C ASP A 299 -30.05 20.45 -21.28
N ARG A 300 -29.43 21.63 -21.40
CA ARG A 300 -28.21 21.73 -22.23
C ARG A 300 -26.98 21.09 -21.59
N ILE A 301 -26.86 21.27 -20.28
CA ILE A 301 -25.77 20.72 -19.49
C ILE A 301 -25.96 19.19 -19.42
N LEU A 302 -27.13 18.73 -18.98
CA LEU A 302 -27.44 17.30 -18.87
C LEU A 302 -27.35 16.58 -20.23
N GLY A 303 -27.77 17.22 -21.33
CA GLY A 303 -27.63 16.69 -22.68
C GLY A 303 -26.16 16.51 -23.10
N ALA A 304 -25.29 17.47 -22.80
CA ALA A 304 -23.86 17.38 -23.10
C ALA A 304 -23.15 16.27 -22.30
N PHE A 305 -23.47 16.12 -21.01
CA PHE A 305 -22.93 15.03 -20.19
C PHE A 305 -23.48 13.66 -20.62
N SER A 306 -24.76 13.58 -20.95
CA SER A 306 -25.38 12.34 -21.46
C SER A 306 -24.78 11.93 -22.81
N PHE A 307 -24.49 12.90 -23.68
CA PHE A 307 -23.76 12.68 -24.92
C PHE A 307 -22.35 12.13 -24.65
N SER A 308 -21.59 12.74 -23.74
CA SER A 308 -20.26 12.25 -23.35
C SER A 308 -20.30 10.83 -22.80
N ILE A 309 -21.26 10.50 -21.94
CA ILE A 309 -21.48 9.12 -21.46
C ILE A 309 -21.67 8.15 -22.64
N ALA A 310 -22.54 8.50 -23.59
CA ALA A 310 -22.80 7.66 -24.75
C ALA A 310 -21.56 7.49 -25.64
N VAL A 311 -20.81 8.56 -25.90
CA VAL A 311 -19.57 8.51 -26.70
C VAL A 311 -18.50 7.67 -26.01
N PHE A 312 -18.29 7.88 -24.72
CA PHE A 312 -17.31 7.13 -23.93
C PHE A 312 -17.66 5.63 -23.89
N LEU A 313 -18.91 5.27 -23.58
CA LEU A 313 -19.37 3.89 -23.54
C LEU A 313 -19.39 3.22 -24.92
N SER A 314 -19.61 3.99 -25.99
CA SER A 314 -19.53 3.48 -27.37
C SER A 314 -18.12 2.97 -27.75
N GLY A 315 -17.09 3.38 -27.01
CA GLY A 315 -15.73 2.85 -27.16
C GLY A 315 -15.65 1.33 -26.97
N THR A 316 -16.54 0.75 -26.16
CA THR A 316 -16.61 -0.70 -25.95
C THR A 316 -17.08 -1.48 -27.17
N ARG A 317 -17.78 -0.83 -28.11
CA ARG A 317 -18.05 -1.34 -29.45
C ARG A 317 -16.79 -1.17 -30.30
N LEU A 318 -15.86 -2.09 -30.08
CA LEU A 318 -14.59 -2.19 -30.79
C LEU A 318 -14.85 -2.15 -32.32
N PHE A 319 -14.31 -1.11 -32.98
CA PHE A 319 -14.20 -0.99 -34.45
C PHE A 319 -15.50 -0.97 -35.30
N ILE A 320 -16.62 -0.42 -34.82
CA ILE A 320 -17.77 -0.14 -35.70
C ILE A 320 -17.77 1.34 -36.07
N ASP A 321 -17.88 1.65 -37.36
CA ASP A 321 -17.65 2.95 -38.01
C ASP A 321 -17.93 4.21 -37.15
N PRO A 322 -17.12 5.27 -37.27
CA PRO A 322 -17.42 6.53 -36.60
C PRO A 322 -18.79 7.03 -37.06
N PRO A 323 -19.78 7.25 -36.15
CA PRO A 323 -21.08 7.76 -36.55
C PRO A 323 -20.96 9.15 -37.16
N ASP A 324 -21.88 9.48 -38.07
CA ASP A 324 -21.92 10.76 -38.74
C ASP A 324 -22.19 11.90 -37.73
N VAL A 325 -21.18 12.75 -37.53
CA VAL A 325 -21.28 13.94 -36.68
C VAL A 325 -22.14 15.00 -37.40
N PRO A 326 -23.16 15.59 -36.76
CA PRO A 326 -24.05 16.56 -37.40
C PRO A 326 -23.30 17.79 -37.92
N LYS A 327 -23.79 18.35 -39.03
CA LYS A 327 -23.19 19.48 -39.74
C LYS A 327 -23.53 20.80 -39.04
N LYS A 328 -22.56 21.43 -38.38
CA LYS A 328 -22.71 22.78 -37.80
C LYS A 328 -22.13 23.86 -38.73
N LYS A 329 -22.83 24.97 -38.97
CA LYS A 329 -22.29 26.14 -39.69
C LYS A 329 -21.24 26.85 -38.82
N GLY A 330 -20.03 27.06 -39.35
CA GLY A 330 -19.04 28.00 -38.78
C GLY A 330 -18.02 27.46 -37.75
N LYS A 331 -18.03 26.17 -37.40
CA LYS A 331 -17.00 25.56 -36.51
C LYS A 331 -16.10 24.58 -37.27
N SER A 332 -14.83 24.47 -36.85
CA SER A 332 -13.83 23.60 -37.51
C SER A 332 -14.19 22.12 -37.36
N ARG A 333 -14.72 21.53 -38.45
CA ARG A 333 -15.11 20.11 -38.60
C ARG A 333 -14.00 19.14 -38.17
N SER A 334 -12.74 19.54 -38.34
CA SER A 334 -11.58 18.70 -38.04
C SER A 334 -11.35 18.50 -36.54
N ILE A 335 -11.59 19.52 -35.71
CA ILE A 335 -11.32 19.46 -34.27
C ILE A 335 -12.38 18.60 -33.57
N VAL A 336 -13.66 18.82 -33.87
CA VAL A 336 -14.78 18.06 -33.29
C VAL A 336 -14.63 16.56 -33.59
N LYS A 337 -14.31 16.21 -34.84
CA LYS A 337 -14.10 14.81 -35.22
C LYS A 337 -12.92 14.17 -34.48
N LYS A 338 -11.80 14.88 -34.35
CA LYS A 338 -10.62 14.39 -33.60
C LYS A 338 -10.93 14.15 -32.13
N VAL A 339 -11.64 15.08 -31.47
CA VAL A 339 -11.98 14.95 -30.04
C VAL A 339 -12.99 13.83 -29.81
N PHE A 340 -13.99 13.71 -30.66
CA PHE A 340 -14.95 12.60 -30.62
C PHE A 340 -14.25 11.24 -30.73
N THR A 341 -13.39 11.07 -31.74
CA THR A 341 -12.63 9.81 -31.92
C THR A 341 -11.72 9.55 -30.71
N PHE A 342 -11.11 10.58 -30.14
CA PHE A 342 -10.23 10.46 -28.98
C PHE A 342 -10.99 10.00 -27.72
N GLU A 343 -12.12 10.63 -27.38
CA GLU A 343 -12.97 10.22 -26.24
C GLU A 343 -13.40 8.76 -26.36
N ARG A 344 -13.75 8.33 -27.57
CA ARG A 344 -14.17 6.96 -27.86
C ARG A 344 -13.02 5.94 -27.73
N ILE A 345 -11.82 6.27 -28.23
CA ILE A 345 -10.62 5.42 -28.05
C ILE A 345 -10.29 5.29 -26.56
N LEU A 346 -10.42 6.38 -25.82
CA LEU A 346 -10.15 6.41 -24.40
C LEU A 346 -11.15 5.53 -23.61
N GLY A 347 -12.44 5.60 -23.95
CA GLY A 347 -13.47 4.71 -23.37
C GLY A 347 -13.21 3.22 -23.62
N ALA A 348 -12.72 2.87 -24.82
CA ALA A 348 -12.31 1.51 -25.14
C ALA A 348 -11.12 1.04 -24.26
N LEU A 349 -10.08 1.88 -24.17
CA LEU A 349 -8.88 1.60 -23.38
C LEU A 349 -9.20 1.43 -21.89
N PHE A 350 -10.00 2.32 -21.31
CA PHE A 350 -10.38 2.22 -19.89
C PHE A 350 -11.24 1.01 -19.59
N SER A 351 -12.09 0.59 -20.52
CA SER A 351 -12.87 -0.63 -20.39
C SER A 351 -11.96 -1.87 -20.39
N ILE A 352 -10.97 -1.94 -21.29
CA ILE A 352 -9.96 -3.01 -21.29
C ILE A 352 -9.19 -3.04 -19.97
N LEU A 353 -8.69 -1.88 -19.52
CA LEU A 353 -7.96 -1.79 -18.25
C LEU A 353 -8.83 -2.20 -17.05
N PHE A 354 -10.11 -1.83 -17.04
CA PHE A 354 -11.05 -2.23 -16.00
C PHE A 354 -11.27 -3.74 -15.96
N PHE A 355 -11.50 -4.38 -17.12
CA PHE A 355 -11.64 -5.84 -17.19
C PHE A 355 -10.34 -6.57 -16.83
N LEU A 356 -9.18 -6.05 -17.23
CA LEU A 356 -7.88 -6.60 -16.82
C LEU A 356 -7.67 -6.49 -15.31
N ALA A 357 -8.03 -5.34 -14.72
CA ALA A 357 -7.93 -5.14 -13.28
C ALA A 357 -8.86 -6.08 -12.51
N ILE A 358 -10.14 -6.17 -12.90
CA ILE A 358 -11.10 -7.11 -12.29
C ILE A 358 -10.64 -8.55 -12.48
N GLY A 359 -10.26 -8.95 -13.69
CA GLY A 359 -9.78 -10.29 -13.98
C GLY A 359 -8.57 -10.65 -13.10
N GLY A 360 -7.60 -9.74 -12.98
CA GLY A 360 -6.43 -9.91 -12.13
C GLY A 360 -6.80 -10.00 -10.64
N THR A 361 -7.74 -9.18 -10.16
CA THR A 361 -8.25 -9.25 -8.77
C THR A 361 -9.00 -10.56 -8.54
N VAL A 362 -10.02 -10.89 -9.33
CA VAL A 362 -10.85 -12.10 -9.19
C VAL A 362 -10.01 -13.37 -9.26
N MET A 363 -9.06 -13.47 -10.19
CA MET A 363 -8.17 -14.63 -10.28
C MET A 363 -7.28 -14.76 -9.04
N ARG A 364 -6.71 -13.66 -8.53
CA ARG A 364 -5.88 -13.68 -7.32
C ARG A 364 -6.68 -14.10 -6.09
N TYR A 365 -7.87 -13.53 -5.87
CA TYR A 365 -8.71 -13.85 -4.71
C TYR A 365 -9.39 -15.22 -4.82
N GLY A 366 -9.80 -15.65 -6.02
CA GLY A 366 -10.44 -16.94 -6.26
C GLY A 366 -9.53 -18.16 -6.08
N ILE A 367 -8.24 -18.04 -6.41
CA ILE A 367 -7.24 -19.10 -6.19
C ILE A 367 -6.96 -19.31 -4.68
N VAL A 368 -7.16 -18.30 -3.84
CA VAL A 368 -6.92 -18.42 -2.40
C VAL A 368 -8.11 -19.06 -1.67
N THR A 369 -9.34 -18.84 -2.13
CA THR A 369 -10.52 -19.52 -1.56
C THR A 369 -10.46 -21.04 -1.73
N THR A 370 -9.88 -21.55 -2.83
CA THR A 370 -9.69 -22.99 -3.02
C THR A 370 -8.59 -23.54 -2.11
N HIS A 371 -7.44 -22.86 -1.99
CA HIS A 371 -6.35 -23.31 -1.12
C HIS A 371 -6.63 -23.21 0.40
N LYS A 372 -7.48 -22.28 0.85
CA LYS A 372 -7.94 -22.24 2.25
C LYS A 372 -8.88 -23.41 2.57
N HIS A 373 -9.68 -23.85 1.59
CA HIS A 373 -10.57 -25.00 1.77
C HIS A 373 -9.78 -26.31 1.94
N ASP A 374 -8.68 -26.49 1.20
CA ASP A 374 -7.85 -27.70 1.32
C ASP A 374 -7.13 -27.80 2.68
N ARG A 375 -6.68 -26.68 3.28
CA ARG A 375 -6.03 -26.72 4.60
C ARG A 375 -6.98 -26.91 5.78
N SER A 376 -8.29 -26.71 5.60
CA SER A 376 -9.27 -26.94 6.67
C SER A 376 -9.67 -28.40 6.86
N TYR A 377 -9.22 -29.32 6.00
CA TYR A 377 -9.50 -30.75 6.10
C TYR A 377 -8.35 -31.58 6.71
N ASP A 378 -7.21 -30.96 7.04
CA ASP A 378 -6.02 -31.61 7.60
C ASP A 378 -5.68 -31.16 9.05
N GLN A 379 -6.68 -30.79 9.86
CA GLN A 379 -6.50 -30.55 11.31
C GLN A 379 -7.35 -31.47 12.17
#